data_AF-A0A1J3DR42-F1
#
_entry.id   AF-A0A1J3DR42-F1
#
_cell.length_a   1.000
_cell.length_b   1.000
_cell.length_c   1.000
_cell.angle_alpha   90.00
_cell.angle_beta   90.00
_cell.angle_gamma   90.00
#
_symmetry.space_group_name_H-M   'P 1'
#
loop_
_entity.id
_entity.type
_entity.pdbx_description
1 polymer ?
#
loop_
_entity_poly.entity_id
_entity_poly.type
_entity_poly.pdbx_seq_one_letter_code
_entity_poly.pdbx_strand_id
1 'polypeptide(L)' 'MDCNKEEASRAKQLAEEKMIAGDFVGAQKLLKKAQRLFPSLENLPQMIATCDVHSSAAEKIKGLDNWFAILQVQPYADAD' A
#
# COMPACT_ATOMS: atom_id res chain seq x y z
N MET A 1 27.44 6.05 10.09
CA MET A 1 27.00 5.18 8.99
C MET A 1 25.46 5.17 8.98
N ASP A 2 24.85 6.35 9.04
CA ASP A 2 23.44 6.53 9.42
C ASP A 2 22.60 7.17 8.30
N CYS A 3 23.26 7.69 7.25
CA CYS A 3 22.59 8.32 6.11
C CYS A 3 21.60 7.39 5.40
N ASN A 4 21.88 6.08 5.31
CA ASN A 4 20.99 5.13 4.64
C ASN A 4 19.68 4.94 5.40
N LYS A 5 19.70 5.06 6.74
CA LYS A 5 18.52 4.93 7.60
C LYS A 5 17.65 6.19 7.55
N GLU A 6 18.28 7.36 7.56
CA GLU A 6 17.58 8.64 7.40
C GLU A 6 16.93 8.74 6.02
N GLU A 7 17.65 8.37 4.96
CA GLU A 7 17.12 8.46 3.60
C GLU A 7 15.98 7.45 3.34
N ALA A 8 16.07 6.25 3.91
CA ALA A 8 14.98 5.28 3.89
C ALA A 8 13.75 5.75 4.71
N SER A 9 13.96 6.39 5.86
CA SER A 9 12.87 6.95 6.67
C SER A 9 12.18 8.12 5.96
N ARG A 10 12.95 8.97 5.29
CA ARG A 10 12.41 10.09 4.51
C ARG A 10 11.62 9.59 3.29
N ALA A 11 12.11 8.56 2.60
CA ALA A 11 11.38 7.93 1.51
C ALA A 11 10.09 7.25 1.99
N LYS A 12 10.07 6.70 3.21
CA LYS A 12 8.87 6.16 3.86
C LYS A 12 7.83 7.28 4.12
N GLN A 13 8.24 8.40 4.71
CA GLN A 13 7.35 9.55 4.94
C GLN A 13 6.75 10.09 3.63
N LEU A 14 7.58 10.21 2.59
CA LEU A 14 7.11 10.65 1.28
C LEU A 14 6.12 9.66 0.65
N ALA A 15 6.29 8.36 0.92
CA ALA A 15 5.33 7.34 0.50
C ALA A 15 4.00 7.48 1.25
N GLU A 16 4.00 7.79 2.56
CA GLU A 16 2.78 8.07 3.33
C GLU A 16 2.02 9.28 2.76
N GLU A 17 2.71 10.39 2.46
CA GLU A 17 2.09 11.56 1.83
C GLU A 17 1.48 11.21 0.46
N LYS A 18 2.14 10.35 -0.32
CA LYS A 18 1.61 9.87 -1.61
C LYS A 18 0.41 8.95 -1.46
N MET A 19 0.39 8.08 -0.44
CA MET A 19 -0.76 7.23 -0.12
C MET A 19 -1.97 8.07 0.29
N ILE A 20 -1.77 9.13 1.09
CA ILE A 20 -2.83 10.07 1.46
C ILE A 20 -3.37 10.82 0.24
N ALA A 21 -2.49 11.18 -0.70
CA ALA A 21 -2.88 11.78 -1.98
C ALA A 21 -3.55 10.78 -2.96
N GLY A 22 -3.70 9.51 -2.60
CA GLY A 22 -4.27 8.45 -3.44
C GLY A 22 -3.33 7.90 -4.52
N ASP A 23 -2.06 8.30 -4.50
CA ASP A 23 -1.03 7.86 -5.45
C ASP A 23 -0.24 6.67 -4.88
N PHE A 24 -0.88 5.50 -4.89
CA PHE A 24 -0.29 4.25 -4.42
C PHE A 24 0.85 3.74 -5.30
N VAL A 25 0.83 4.07 -6.61
CA VAL A 25 1.88 3.69 -7.56
C VAL A 25 3.17 4.49 -7.28
N GLY A 26 3.03 5.79 -7.01
CA GLY A 26 4.13 6.66 -6.59
C GLY A 26 4.70 6.24 -5.24
N ALA A 27 3.83 5.94 -4.27
CA ALA A 27 4.22 5.43 -2.95
C ALA A 27 5.01 4.10 -3.05
N GLN A 28 4.56 3.16 -3.88
CA GLN A 28 5.24 1.87 -4.05
C GLN A 28 6.67 2.02 -4.60
N LYS A 29 6.90 2.97 -5.53
CA LYS A 29 8.24 3.26 -6.05
C LYS A 29 9.18 3.82 -4.97
N LEU A 30 8.66 4.70 -4.11
CA LEU A 30 9.41 5.28 -3.00
C LEU A 30 9.78 4.21 -1.95
N LEU A 31 8.83 3.34 -1.62
CA LEU A 31 9.03 2.21 -0.71
C LEU A 31 10.06 1.21 -1.25
N LYS A 32 9.99 0.85 -2.54
CA LYS A 32 11.02 0.00 -3.19
C LYS A 32 12.41 0.64 -3.16
N LYS A 33 12.50 1.97 -3.28
CA LYS A 33 13.77 2.70 -3.16
C LYS A 33 14.30 2.65 -1.73
N ALA A 34 13.45 2.90 -0.74
CA ALA A 34 13.78 2.76 0.67
C ALA A 34 14.24 1.35 1.04
N GLN A 35 13.61 0.31 0.46
CA GLN A 35 14.00 -1.09 0.64
C GLN A 35 15.38 -1.42 0.06
N ARG A 36 15.77 -0.80 -1.06
CA ARG A 36 17.11 -0.96 -1.61
C ARG A 36 18.19 -0.26 -0.78
N LEU A 37 17.85 0.90 -0.21
CA LEU A 37 18.75 1.69 0.63
C LEU A 37 18.95 1.03 2.00
N PHE A 38 17.86 0.54 2.59
CA PHE A 38 17.86 -0.07 3.91
C PHE A 38 16.83 -1.21 3.97
N PRO A 39 17.19 -2.42 3.53
CA PRO A 39 16.28 -3.56 3.55
C PRO A 39 15.89 -3.99 4.98
N SER A 40 16.66 -3.56 5.98
CA SER A 40 16.36 -3.78 7.40
C SER A 40 15.41 -2.75 8.00
N LEU A 41 14.83 -1.83 7.19
CA LEU A 41 13.88 -0.85 7.69
C LEU A 41 12.55 -1.56 7.99
N GLU A 42 12.17 -1.57 9.26
CA GLU A 42 10.91 -2.13 9.72
C GLU A 42 9.73 -1.42 9.05
N ASN A 43 8.65 -2.14 8.77
CA ASN A 43 7.40 -1.66 8.13
C ASN A 43 7.42 -1.45 6.60
N LEU A 44 8.55 -1.60 5.92
CA LEU A 44 8.60 -1.55 4.45
C LEU A 44 7.70 -2.57 3.73
N PRO A 45 7.81 -3.89 4.01
CA PRO A 45 7.00 -4.90 3.31
C PRO A 45 5.51 -4.73 3.58
N GLN A 46 5.13 -4.26 4.78
CA GLN A 46 3.74 -3.98 5.14
C GLN A 46 3.19 -2.82 4.31
N MET A 47 3.92 -1.71 4.21
CA MET A 47 3.49 -0.57 3.40
C MET A 47 3.42 -0.88 1.90
N ILE A 48 4.35 -1.70 1.39
CA ILE A 48 4.31 -2.16 -0.01
C ILE A 48 3.05 -3.01 -0.24
N ALA A 49 2.74 -3.94 0.67
CA ALA A 49 1.53 -4.75 0.59
C ALA A 49 0.26 -3.88 0.68
N THR A 50 0.23 -2.86 1.54
CA THR A 50 -0.88 -1.91 1.62
C THR A 50 -1.04 -1.14 0.30
N CYS A 51 0.05 -0.63 -0.29
CA CYS A 51 0.00 0.00 -1.61
C CYS A 51 -0.53 -0.97 -2.68
N ASP A 52 -0.10 -2.22 -2.65
CA ASP A 52 -0.49 -3.25 -3.64
C ASP A 52 -1.97 -3.63 -3.53
N VAL A 53 -2.47 -3.78 -2.30
CA VAL A 53 -3.89 -4.01 -2.01
C VAL A 53 -4.73 -2.82 -2.44
N HIS A 54 -4.33 -1.59 -2.12
CA HIS A 54 -5.05 -0.39 -2.52
C HIS A 54 -5.00 -0.15 -4.03
N SER A 55 -3.87 -0.42 -4.69
CA SER A 55 -3.74 -0.30 -6.14
C SER A 55 -4.59 -1.36 -6.85
N SER A 56 -4.62 -2.59 -6.34
CA SER A 56 -5.49 -3.67 -6.84
C SER A 56 -6.97 -3.40 -6.59
N ALA A 57 -7.31 -2.77 -5.46
CA ALA A 57 -8.67 -2.33 -5.15
C ALA A 57 -9.10 -1.16 -6.06
N ALA A 58 -8.20 -0.21 -6.32
CA ALA A 58 -8.44 0.91 -7.24
C ALA A 58 -8.60 0.47 -8.70
N GLU A 59 -7.84 -0.53 -9.14
CA GLU A 59 -8.03 -1.15 -10.47
C GLU A 59 -9.39 -1.85 -10.58
N LYS A 60 -9.87 -2.49 -9.50
CA LYS A 60 -11.22 -3.10 -9.46
C LYS A 60 -12.34 -2.06 -9.48
N ILE A 61 -12.14 -0.88 -8.87
CA ILE A 61 -13.12 0.23 -8.88
C ILE A 61 -13.34 0.81 -10.30
N LYS A 62 -12.39 0.63 -11.22
CA LYS A 62 -12.58 1.02 -12.63
C LYS A 62 -13.46 0.05 -13.45
N GLY A 63 -13.98 -1.04 -12.85
CA GLY A 63 -14.71 -2.06 -13.60
C GLY A 63 -15.89 -2.75 -12.89
N LEU A 64 -15.89 -2.95 -11.57
CA LEU A 64 -17.06 -3.47 -10.85
C LEU A 64 -16.81 -3.36 -9.33
N ASP A 65 -17.62 -2.55 -8.64
CA ASP A 65 -17.71 -2.53 -7.19
C ASP A 65 -18.00 -3.94 -6.65
N ASN A 66 -16.97 -4.60 -6.11
CA ASN A 66 -17.14 -5.80 -5.29
C ASN A 66 -17.00 -5.40 -3.82
N TRP A 67 -18.01 -4.67 -3.34
CA TRP A 67 -18.28 -4.31 -1.95
C TRP A 67 -18.20 -5.50 -0.98
N PHE A 68 -18.42 -6.71 -1.49
CA PHE A 68 -18.27 -7.97 -0.75
C PHE A 68 -16.84 -8.30 -0.29
N ALA A 69 -15.81 -7.78 -0.97
CA ALA A 69 -14.42 -8.05 -0.59
C ALA A 69 -13.91 -7.13 0.53
N ILE A 70 -14.50 -5.94 0.67
CA ILE A 70 -14.09 -4.91 1.63
C ILE A 70 -14.71 -5.19 3.01
N LEU A 71 -15.93 -5.75 3.05
CA LEU A 71 -16.67 -5.96 4.29
C LEU A 71 -16.37 -7.30 5.01
N GLN A 72 -15.59 -8.21 4.42
CA GLN A 72 -15.30 -9.56 4.98
C GLN A 72 -16.58 -10.31 5.46
N VAL A 73 -17.76 -9.97 4.92
CA VAL A 73 -19.03 -10.63 5.25
C VAL A 73 -19.23 -11.78 4.27
N GLN A 74 -19.46 -12.98 4.81
CA GLN A 74 -19.83 -14.15 4.01
C GLN A 74 -21.19 -13.94 3.33
N PRO A 75 -21.34 -14.29 2.05
CA PRO A 75 -22.62 -14.26 1.37
C PRO A 75 -23.41 -15.53 1.74
N TYR A 76 -24.13 -15.47 2.86
CA TYR A 76 -25.18 -16.43 3.21
C TYR A 76 -26.16 -15.69 4.11
N ALA A 77 -27.47 -15.70 3.95
CA ALA A 77 -28.41 -16.11 2.92
C ALA A 77 -29.73 -15.45 3.36
N ASP A 78 -30.61 -15.12 2.43
CA ASP A 78 -32.03 -15.44 2.64
C ASP A 78 -32.67 -15.60 1.27
N ALA A 79 -32.99 -16.85 0.96
CA ALA A 79 -33.88 -17.23 -0.10
C ALA A 79 -35.27 -17.32 0.54
N ASP A 80 -36.25 -16.65 -0.05
CA ASP A 80 -37.66 -17.01 0.10
C ASP A 80 -38.06 -17.91 -1.07
#